data_AF-A0A0B8NZ89-F1
#
_entry.id   AF-A0A0B8NZ89-F1
#
_cell.length_a   1.000
_cell.length_b   1.000
_cell.length_c   1.000
_cell.angle_alpha   90.00
_cell.angle_beta   90.00
_cell.angle_gamma   90.00
#
_symmetry.space_group_name_H-M   'P 1'
#
loop_
_entity.id
_entity.type
_entity.pdbx_description
1 polymer ?
#
loop_
_entity_poly.entity_id
_entity_poly.type
_entity_poly.pdbx_seq_one_letter_code
_entity_poly.pdbx_strand_id
1 'polypeptide(L)'
;MLLWVLIQAAWTVAVATFSRGMPQESVARVLAVMGMITVGFLLFIIMTSNPFERTLPFFPVDGRDLNPLLQDPGLIIHPPMLYMGYVGFSVAFAFAIASLMTGRLDTAWARWSRPWTIAAWAFLTLGIALGSWWAYYELGWGGWWFWDPVENASFMPWLAGTALMHSLAVTEKRGTFKAWTVLLAISAFSLSLLGTFLVRSGILVSVHAFASDPSRGMFILAFLVFVIGGSLLLFALKGQSVRVRGNFSLVSRENALLANNILLMAALVVVLVGTLLPLVHKQIGLGSVSIGAPFFNTLFTWLMVPFAFLLGIGPLLRWKRDKLGNFMKPLILSGIASVGFALLMVYLLSDHFTGLAFLGWLMAIWIITLHKYEVYQRATHRHSFFKGLGKIQKSHWAMMFAHMGLAITVIGIAMVQNYSIERDVRLAPGDNFEIQGYNFYFDQVRDNDGPNYDGYIADFDITKDGRKINTLHAEKRFYTTQRSMMTEAAIDAGVTRDLYIALGEKLDDNVSWAVRIYYKPFVRWIWAGSLLMAIGGAIAISDRRYRFRGKAQAKEA
;
A
#
# COMPACT_ATOMS: atom_id res chain seq x y z
N MET A 1 -10.53 -16.45 -7.67
CA MET A 1 -11.71 -15.59 -7.43
C MET A 1 -12.61 -16.08 -6.30
N LEU A 2 -12.57 -17.35 -5.88
CA LEU A 2 -13.31 -17.81 -4.69
C LEU A 2 -12.98 -16.99 -3.43
N LEU A 3 -11.69 -16.76 -3.14
CA LEU A 3 -11.27 -15.92 -2.01
C LEU A 3 -11.84 -14.50 -2.10
N TRP A 4 -11.87 -13.91 -3.29
CA TRP A 4 -12.46 -12.59 -3.53
C TRP A 4 -13.94 -12.57 -3.12
N VAL A 5 -14.72 -13.56 -3.58
CA VAL A 5 -16.16 -13.69 -3.26
C VAL A 5 -16.39 -13.97 -1.78
N LEU A 6 -15.55 -14.82 -1.16
CA LEU A 6 -15.62 -15.10 0.27
C LEU A 6 -15.40 -13.83 1.09
N ILE A 7 -14.40 -13.03 0.74
CA ILE A 7 -14.13 -11.75 1.40
C ILE A 7 -15.27 -10.76 1.16
N GLN A 8 -15.85 -10.71 -0.05
CA GLN A 8 -17.01 -9.86 -0.33
C GLN A 8 -18.22 -10.25 0.50
N ALA A 9 -18.47 -11.55 0.67
CA ALA A 9 -19.52 -12.07 1.54
C ALA A 9 -19.26 -11.68 3.01
N ALA A 10 -18.01 -11.81 3.47
CA ALA A 10 -17.62 -11.40 4.82
C ALA A 10 -17.84 -9.89 5.06
N TRP A 11 -17.47 -9.03 4.10
CA TRP A 11 -17.77 -7.59 4.16
C TRP A 11 -19.27 -7.32 4.17
N THR A 12 -20.05 -8.05 3.37
CA THR A 12 -21.51 -7.92 3.32
C THR A 12 -22.14 -8.27 4.68
N VAL A 13 -21.71 -9.36 5.29
CA VAL A 13 -22.14 -9.77 6.65
C VAL A 13 -21.72 -8.74 7.69
N ALA A 14 -20.50 -8.21 7.60
CA ALA A 14 -20.02 -7.16 8.49
C ALA A 14 -20.90 -5.90 8.37
N VAL A 15 -21.22 -5.45 7.16
CA VAL A 15 -22.09 -4.29 6.94
C VAL A 15 -23.49 -4.55 7.50
N ALA A 16 -24.08 -5.72 7.23
CA ALA A 16 -25.40 -6.10 7.73
C ALA A 16 -25.46 -6.16 9.28
N THR A 17 -24.35 -6.54 9.92
CA THR A 17 -24.27 -6.69 11.38
C THR A 17 -23.99 -5.35 12.08
N PHE A 18 -23.01 -4.60 11.59
CA PHE A 18 -22.51 -3.38 12.24
C PHE A 18 -23.22 -2.10 11.80
N SER A 19 -24.06 -2.13 10.76
CA SER A 19 -24.82 -0.96 10.27
C SER A 19 -26.28 -0.95 10.70
N ARG A 20 -26.71 -1.80 11.65
CA ARG A 20 -28.11 -1.87 12.14
C ARG A 20 -28.64 -0.57 12.75
N GLY A 21 -27.76 0.35 13.15
CA GLY A 21 -28.16 1.67 13.65
C GLY A 21 -28.52 2.69 12.57
N MET A 22 -28.44 2.31 11.29
CA MET A 22 -28.83 3.15 10.15
C MET A 22 -30.28 2.91 9.72
N PRO A 23 -30.91 3.86 8.99
CA PRO A 23 -32.22 3.63 8.40
C PRO A 23 -32.24 2.37 7.53
N GLN A 24 -33.28 1.53 7.70
CA GLN A 24 -33.38 0.23 7.04
C GLN A 24 -33.30 0.35 5.51
N GLU A 25 -33.92 1.36 4.92
CA GLU A 25 -33.84 1.63 3.47
C GLU A 25 -32.40 1.87 2.99
N SER A 26 -31.59 2.59 3.77
CA SER A 26 -30.19 2.86 3.42
C SER A 26 -29.35 1.60 3.47
N VAL A 27 -29.51 0.79 4.54
CA VAL A 27 -28.80 -0.49 4.68
C VAL A 27 -29.20 -1.45 3.57
N ALA A 28 -30.50 -1.57 3.27
CA ALA A 28 -31.01 -2.43 2.22
C ALA A 28 -30.41 -2.08 0.85
N ARG A 29 -30.30 -0.78 0.50
CA ARG A 29 -29.68 -0.33 -0.75
C ARG A 29 -28.19 -0.64 -0.81
N VAL A 30 -27.47 -0.44 0.29
CA VAL A 30 -26.03 -0.76 0.37
C VAL A 30 -25.82 -2.26 0.16
N LEU A 31 -26.57 -3.11 0.88
CA LEU A 31 -26.50 -4.56 0.75
C LEU A 31 -26.93 -5.03 -0.65
N ALA A 32 -27.92 -4.40 -1.27
CA ALA A 32 -28.32 -4.69 -2.65
C ALA A 32 -27.18 -4.42 -3.64
N VAL A 33 -26.46 -3.29 -3.50
CA VAL A 33 -25.29 -2.99 -4.36
C VAL A 33 -24.17 -3.99 -4.14
N MET A 34 -23.86 -4.34 -2.89
CA MET A 34 -22.85 -5.37 -2.58
C MET A 34 -23.26 -6.75 -3.11
N GLY A 35 -24.56 -7.07 -3.06
CA GLY A 35 -25.14 -8.28 -3.63
C GLY A 35 -25.01 -8.33 -5.15
N MET A 36 -25.31 -7.24 -5.85
CA MET A 36 -25.11 -7.15 -7.32
C MET A 36 -23.65 -7.38 -7.72
N ILE A 37 -22.70 -6.81 -6.97
CA ILE A 37 -21.26 -7.06 -7.18
C ILE A 37 -20.94 -8.55 -6.99
N THR A 38 -21.48 -9.16 -5.92
CA THR A 38 -21.29 -10.59 -5.61
C THR A 38 -21.84 -11.48 -6.72
N VAL A 39 -23.03 -11.19 -7.22
CA VAL A 39 -23.63 -11.90 -8.37
C VAL A 39 -22.74 -11.80 -9.60
N GLY A 40 -22.19 -10.63 -9.91
CA GLY A 40 -21.26 -10.45 -11.02
C GLY A 40 -20.01 -11.34 -10.93
N PHE A 41 -19.39 -11.42 -9.75
CA PHE A 41 -18.23 -12.29 -9.54
C PHE A 41 -18.57 -13.79 -9.46
N LEU A 42 -19.73 -14.16 -8.95
CA LEU A 42 -20.20 -15.54 -8.99
C LEU A 42 -20.45 -15.98 -10.44
N LEU A 43 -21.07 -15.11 -11.26
CA LEU A 43 -21.26 -15.36 -12.67
C LEU A 43 -19.92 -15.49 -13.40
N PHE A 44 -18.93 -14.64 -13.10
CA PHE A 44 -17.55 -14.79 -13.60
C PHE A 44 -16.99 -16.18 -13.30
N ILE A 45 -17.09 -16.64 -12.03
CA ILE A 45 -16.56 -17.93 -11.60
C ILE A 45 -17.23 -19.07 -12.36
N ILE A 46 -18.56 -19.09 -12.41
CA ILE A 46 -19.33 -20.16 -13.05
C ILE A 46 -19.01 -20.23 -14.55
N MET A 47 -18.90 -19.09 -15.23
CA MET A 47 -18.78 -19.04 -16.68
C MET A 47 -17.35 -19.20 -17.21
N THR A 48 -16.33 -18.74 -16.45
CA THR A 48 -14.96 -18.62 -16.99
C THR A 48 -13.86 -19.21 -16.11
N SER A 49 -14.20 -19.65 -14.89
CA SER A 49 -13.20 -20.11 -13.90
C SER A 49 -13.80 -21.13 -12.93
N ASN A 50 -14.61 -22.06 -13.43
CA ASN A 50 -15.37 -22.96 -12.58
C ASN A 50 -14.43 -24.01 -11.94
N PRO A 51 -14.19 -23.95 -10.62
CA PRO A 51 -13.27 -24.89 -9.97
C PRO A 51 -13.88 -26.29 -9.80
N PHE A 52 -15.15 -26.46 -10.10
CA PHE A 52 -15.89 -27.72 -10.02
C PHE A 52 -16.10 -28.37 -11.39
N GLU A 53 -15.47 -27.84 -12.43
CA GLU A 53 -15.45 -28.46 -13.74
C GLU A 53 -14.77 -29.82 -13.65
N ARG A 54 -15.46 -30.86 -14.14
CA ARG A 54 -14.98 -32.23 -14.02
C ARG A 54 -14.00 -32.52 -15.15
N THR A 55 -12.79 -32.95 -14.79
CA THR A 55 -11.76 -33.33 -15.76
C THR A 55 -11.84 -34.81 -16.15
N LEU A 56 -12.82 -35.56 -15.66
CA LEU A 56 -12.94 -37.00 -15.94
C LEU A 56 -13.24 -37.29 -17.43
N PRO A 57 -12.60 -38.30 -18.03
CA PRO A 57 -11.66 -39.25 -17.43
C PRO A 57 -10.19 -38.78 -17.39
N PHE A 58 -9.88 -37.62 -17.95
CA PHE A 58 -8.53 -37.07 -18.07
C PHE A 58 -8.08 -36.30 -16.81
N PHE A 59 -7.70 -37.02 -15.75
CA PHE A 59 -7.12 -36.42 -14.55
C PHE A 59 -5.59 -36.51 -14.55
N PRO A 60 -4.87 -35.43 -14.15
CA PRO A 60 -3.42 -35.50 -13.97
C PRO A 60 -3.08 -36.38 -12.75
N VAL A 61 -2.23 -37.39 -12.94
CA VAL A 61 -1.86 -38.38 -11.91
C VAL A 61 -1.17 -37.72 -10.70
N ASP A 62 -0.27 -36.77 -10.95
CA ASP A 62 0.50 -36.07 -9.92
C ASP A 62 0.02 -34.62 -9.65
N GLY A 63 -1.08 -34.20 -10.29
CA GLY A 63 -1.47 -32.79 -10.33
C GLY A 63 -0.43 -31.92 -11.07
N ARG A 64 -0.49 -30.60 -10.88
CA ARG A 64 0.51 -29.67 -11.42
C ARG A 64 1.44 -29.09 -10.34
N ASP A 65 1.31 -29.53 -9.08
CA ASP A 65 1.86 -28.85 -7.89
C ASP A 65 1.51 -27.33 -7.86
N LEU A 66 1.80 -26.65 -6.76
CA LEU A 66 1.78 -25.18 -6.71
C LEU A 66 3.06 -24.63 -7.34
N ASN A 67 2.97 -23.48 -8.00
CA ASN A 67 4.16 -22.72 -8.36
C ASN A 67 5.01 -22.50 -7.09
N PRO A 68 6.34 -22.71 -7.11
CA PRO A 68 7.14 -22.70 -5.88
C PRO A 68 7.04 -21.40 -5.08
N LEU A 69 6.95 -20.25 -5.76
CA LEU A 69 6.74 -18.95 -5.11
C LEU A 69 5.43 -18.87 -4.31
N LEU A 70 4.47 -19.74 -4.61
CA LEU A 70 3.19 -19.81 -3.90
C LEU A 70 3.21 -20.74 -2.69
N GLN A 71 4.29 -21.50 -2.48
CA GLN A 71 4.44 -22.42 -1.36
C GLN A 71 4.95 -21.71 -0.09
N ASP A 72 5.49 -20.50 -0.24
CA ASP A 72 6.02 -19.69 0.85
C ASP A 72 4.91 -19.14 1.80
N PRO A 73 5.12 -19.16 3.13
CA PRO A 73 4.16 -18.64 4.12
C PRO A 73 3.78 -17.16 3.96
N GLY A 74 4.69 -16.31 3.44
CA GLY A 74 4.40 -14.92 3.15
C GLY A 74 3.25 -14.77 2.15
N LEU A 75 3.14 -15.68 1.18
CA LEU A 75 2.02 -15.74 0.24
C LEU A 75 0.70 -16.25 0.84
N ILE A 76 0.73 -16.92 1.98
CA ILE A 76 -0.49 -17.29 2.72
C ILE A 76 -1.12 -16.05 3.36
N ILE A 77 -0.29 -15.06 3.74
CA ILE A 77 -0.73 -13.91 4.55
C ILE A 77 -1.02 -12.68 3.70
N HIS A 78 -0.12 -12.30 2.78
CA HIS A 78 -0.24 -11.02 2.09
C HIS A 78 -1.42 -10.91 1.11
N PRO A 79 -1.77 -11.93 0.28
CA PRO A 79 -2.89 -11.82 -0.65
C PRO A 79 -4.23 -11.66 0.08
N PRO A 80 -4.58 -12.43 1.14
CA PRO A 80 -5.78 -12.17 1.92
C PRO A 80 -5.86 -10.73 2.44
N MET A 81 -4.75 -10.16 2.92
CA MET A 81 -4.72 -8.76 3.39
C MET A 81 -4.95 -7.77 2.24
N LEU A 82 -4.34 -7.98 1.08
CA LEU A 82 -4.60 -7.19 -0.14
C LEU A 82 -6.07 -7.27 -0.57
N TYR A 83 -6.64 -8.47 -0.64
CA TYR A 83 -8.04 -8.66 -1.02
C TYR A 83 -9.00 -8.06 0.01
N MET A 84 -8.72 -8.14 1.31
CA MET A 84 -9.50 -7.45 2.35
C MET A 84 -9.56 -5.94 2.09
N GLY A 85 -8.47 -5.34 1.61
CA GLY A 85 -8.43 -3.94 1.19
C GLY A 85 -9.19 -3.64 -0.12
N TYR A 86 -8.87 -4.35 -1.20
CA TYR A 86 -9.51 -4.17 -2.52
C TYR A 86 -11.02 -4.32 -2.46
N VAL A 87 -11.45 -5.43 -1.87
CA VAL A 87 -12.86 -5.79 -1.75
C VAL A 87 -13.54 -4.90 -0.71
N GLY A 88 -12.81 -4.46 0.32
CA GLY A 88 -13.32 -3.52 1.32
C GLY A 88 -13.74 -2.17 0.73
N PHE A 89 -13.08 -1.67 -0.33
CA PHE A 89 -13.52 -0.46 -1.01
C PHE A 89 -14.90 -0.59 -1.69
N SER A 90 -15.38 -1.82 -1.94
CA SER A 90 -16.74 -2.06 -2.44
C SER A 90 -17.80 -1.55 -1.45
N VAL A 91 -17.50 -1.53 -0.15
CA VAL A 91 -18.38 -1.01 0.89
C VAL A 91 -18.54 0.50 0.75
N ALA A 92 -17.41 1.22 0.62
CA ALA A 92 -17.41 2.67 0.42
C ALA A 92 -18.12 3.06 -0.89
N PHE A 93 -17.88 2.28 -1.96
CA PHE A 93 -18.60 2.38 -3.22
C PHE A 93 -20.11 2.17 -3.04
N ALA A 94 -20.53 1.09 -2.36
CA ALA A 94 -21.94 0.78 -2.15
C ALA A 94 -22.66 1.89 -1.36
N PHE A 95 -22.02 2.47 -0.33
CA PHE A 95 -22.55 3.65 0.37
C PHE A 95 -22.70 4.85 -0.56
N ALA A 96 -21.73 5.11 -1.43
CA ALA A 96 -21.79 6.22 -2.39
C ALA A 96 -22.93 6.04 -3.41
N ILE A 97 -23.06 4.84 -4.01
CA ILE A 97 -24.12 4.50 -4.96
C ILE A 97 -25.50 4.56 -4.29
N ALA A 98 -25.67 3.94 -3.11
CA ALA A 98 -26.92 3.99 -2.38
C ALA A 98 -27.35 5.43 -2.07
N SER A 99 -26.40 6.28 -1.68
CA SER A 99 -26.67 7.69 -1.40
C SER A 99 -27.03 8.47 -2.67
N LEU A 100 -26.36 8.22 -3.80
CA LEU A 100 -26.72 8.81 -5.10
C LEU A 100 -28.12 8.41 -5.56
N MET A 101 -28.48 7.13 -5.42
CA MET A 101 -29.83 6.64 -5.77
C MET A 101 -30.93 7.39 -5.00
N THR A 102 -30.67 7.70 -3.72
CA THR A 102 -31.60 8.47 -2.87
C THR A 102 -31.63 9.97 -3.18
N GLY A 103 -30.61 10.51 -3.85
CA GLY A 103 -30.38 11.95 -3.99
C GLY A 103 -30.01 12.67 -2.68
N ARG A 104 -29.83 11.95 -1.57
CA ARG A 104 -29.50 12.50 -0.25
C ARG A 104 -28.03 12.23 0.09
N LEU A 105 -27.17 13.15 -0.32
CA LEU A 105 -25.76 13.17 0.10
C LEU A 105 -25.61 14.06 1.34
N ASP A 106 -26.17 13.63 2.47
CA ASP A 106 -26.02 14.36 3.73
C ASP A 106 -24.63 14.15 4.36
N THR A 107 -24.42 14.64 5.59
CA THR A 107 -23.16 14.35 6.31
C THR A 107 -23.19 12.97 6.99
N ALA A 108 -24.36 12.32 7.04
CA ALA A 108 -24.55 11.04 7.69
C ALA A 108 -23.90 9.91 6.88
N TRP A 109 -24.08 9.89 5.55
CA TRP A 109 -23.41 8.87 4.72
C TRP A 109 -21.87 8.95 4.84
N ALA A 110 -21.30 10.15 4.89
CA ALA A 110 -19.87 10.34 5.06
C ALA A 110 -19.39 9.79 6.41
N ARG A 111 -20.17 10.01 7.48
CA ARG A 111 -19.88 9.46 8.81
C ARG A 111 -19.95 7.93 8.83
N TRP A 112 -20.92 7.35 8.13
CA TRP A 112 -21.11 5.90 8.06
C TRP A 112 -20.04 5.21 7.21
N SER A 113 -19.68 5.79 6.05
CA SER A 113 -18.70 5.24 5.12
C SER A 113 -17.26 5.29 5.66
N ARG A 114 -16.92 6.34 6.43
CA ARG A 114 -15.54 6.59 6.92
C ARG A 114 -14.87 5.41 7.65
N PRO A 115 -15.46 4.74 8.66
CA PRO A 115 -14.81 3.59 9.29
C PRO A 115 -14.54 2.43 8.32
N TRP A 116 -15.44 2.18 7.36
CA TRP A 116 -15.26 1.13 6.34
C TRP A 116 -14.12 1.48 5.38
N THR A 117 -14.05 2.73 4.92
CA THR A 117 -12.94 3.19 4.08
C THR A 117 -11.60 3.08 4.80
N ILE A 118 -11.54 3.43 6.09
CA ILE A 118 -10.30 3.32 6.88
C ILE A 118 -9.90 1.85 7.06
N ALA A 119 -10.87 0.95 7.28
CA ALA A 119 -10.60 -0.47 7.41
C ALA A 119 -10.02 -1.04 6.11
N ALA A 120 -10.66 -0.76 4.96
CA ALA A 120 -10.17 -1.14 3.64
C ALA A 120 -8.77 -0.59 3.38
N TRP A 121 -8.54 0.69 3.67
CA TRP A 121 -7.23 1.33 3.50
C TRP A 121 -6.15 0.73 4.41
N ALA A 122 -6.46 0.40 5.66
CA ALA A 122 -5.50 -0.21 6.59
C ALA A 122 -5.10 -1.63 6.13
N PHE A 123 -6.07 -2.46 5.72
CA PHE A 123 -5.79 -3.78 5.15
C PHE A 123 -4.98 -3.67 3.86
N LEU A 124 -5.30 -2.72 2.97
CA LEU A 124 -4.53 -2.49 1.75
C LEU A 124 -3.10 -2.04 2.05
N THR A 125 -2.91 -1.15 3.03
CA THR A 125 -1.57 -0.70 3.47
C THR A 125 -0.73 -1.87 3.96
N LEU A 126 -1.30 -2.76 4.79
CA LEU A 126 -0.63 -3.96 5.26
C LEU A 126 -0.37 -4.95 4.14
N GLY A 127 -1.34 -5.17 3.25
CA GLY A 127 -1.18 -6.06 2.10
C GLY A 127 -0.05 -5.63 1.17
N ILE A 128 0.06 -4.33 0.86
CA ILE A 128 1.14 -3.78 0.04
C ILE A 128 2.48 -3.92 0.77
N ALA A 129 2.54 -3.59 2.06
CA ALA A 129 3.77 -3.69 2.84
C ALA A 129 4.27 -5.14 2.96
N LEU A 130 3.36 -6.08 3.21
CA LEU A 130 3.68 -7.51 3.28
C LEU A 130 4.09 -8.06 1.92
N GLY A 131 3.44 -7.64 0.82
CA GLY A 131 3.85 -8.02 -0.53
C GLY A 131 5.23 -7.48 -0.89
N SER A 132 5.53 -6.23 -0.53
CA SER A 132 6.87 -5.63 -0.70
C SER A 132 7.94 -6.34 0.13
N TRP A 133 7.61 -6.72 1.38
CA TRP A 133 8.51 -7.49 2.24
C TRP A 133 8.75 -8.90 1.67
N TRP A 134 7.69 -9.55 1.22
CA TRP A 134 7.75 -10.86 0.56
C TRP A 134 8.62 -10.84 -0.69
N ALA A 135 8.38 -9.88 -1.60
CA ALA A 135 9.18 -9.72 -2.81
C ALA A 135 10.67 -9.48 -2.51
N TYR A 136 10.97 -8.80 -1.39
CA TYR A 136 12.34 -8.56 -0.95
C TYR A 136 13.07 -9.83 -0.53
N TYR A 137 12.43 -10.74 0.20
CA TYR A 137 13.12 -11.95 0.68
C TYR A 137 13.03 -13.13 -0.29
N GLU A 138 11.90 -13.31 -0.97
CA GLU A 138 11.62 -14.53 -1.75
C GLU A 138 12.23 -14.50 -3.16
N LEU A 139 12.29 -13.32 -3.82
CA LEU A 139 12.63 -13.26 -5.24
C LEU A 139 14.13 -13.25 -5.54
N GLY A 140 15.01 -13.31 -4.53
CA GLY A 140 16.47 -13.45 -4.71
C GLY A 140 17.22 -12.27 -5.35
N TRP A 141 16.56 -11.16 -5.72
CA TRP A 141 17.17 -9.99 -6.37
C TRP A 141 17.38 -8.78 -5.43
N GLY A 142 16.98 -8.92 -4.16
CA GLY A 142 17.27 -7.95 -3.11
C GLY A 142 16.57 -6.59 -3.21
N GLY A 143 15.45 -6.45 -3.92
CA GLY A 143 14.68 -5.21 -3.90
C GLY A 143 13.22 -5.38 -3.49
N TRP A 144 12.57 -4.25 -3.24
CA TRP A 144 11.33 -4.17 -2.46
C TRP A 144 10.15 -3.57 -3.24
N TRP A 145 10.42 -2.97 -4.40
CA TRP A 145 9.44 -2.37 -5.31
C TRP A 145 10.05 -2.16 -6.69
N PHE A 146 9.35 -2.58 -7.74
CA PHE A 146 9.80 -2.50 -9.13
C PHE A 146 8.97 -1.58 -10.02
N TRP A 147 7.85 -1.07 -9.53
CA TRP A 147 6.82 -0.44 -10.37
C TRP A 147 6.24 -1.40 -11.41
N ASP A 148 6.18 -2.69 -11.07
CA ASP A 148 5.56 -3.68 -11.95
C ASP A 148 4.03 -3.44 -12.03
N PRO A 149 3.35 -3.85 -13.12
CA PRO A 149 1.92 -3.59 -13.27
C PRO A 149 1.03 -4.13 -12.14
N VAL A 150 1.43 -5.23 -11.48
CA VAL A 150 0.69 -5.83 -10.36
C VAL A 150 0.90 -5.04 -9.07
N GLU A 151 2.13 -4.63 -8.76
CA GLU A 151 2.42 -3.65 -7.70
C GLU A 151 1.62 -2.37 -7.92
N ASN A 152 1.68 -1.79 -9.13
CA ASN A 152 0.98 -0.56 -9.49
C ASN A 152 -0.54 -0.71 -9.37
N ALA A 153 -1.09 -1.86 -9.75
CA ALA A 153 -2.51 -2.19 -9.60
C ALA A 153 -2.98 -2.08 -8.14
N SER A 154 -2.12 -2.40 -7.17
CA SER A 154 -2.43 -2.26 -5.74
C SER A 154 -2.27 -0.84 -5.22
N PHE A 155 -1.32 -0.10 -5.78
CA PHE A 155 -1.01 1.24 -5.33
C PHE A 155 -2.04 2.29 -5.78
N MET A 156 -2.62 2.13 -6.97
CA MET A 156 -3.67 3.01 -7.50
C MET A 156 -4.89 3.15 -6.57
N PRO A 157 -5.59 2.07 -6.14
CA PRO A 157 -6.70 2.19 -5.21
C PRO A 157 -6.26 2.70 -3.83
N TRP A 158 -5.00 2.46 -3.42
CA TRP A 158 -4.46 3.02 -2.17
C TRP A 158 -4.35 4.56 -2.22
N LEU A 159 -3.88 5.13 -3.34
CA LEU A 159 -3.81 6.58 -3.54
C LEU A 159 -5.22 7.22 -3.56
N ALA A 160 -6.15 6.63 -4.32
CA ALA A 160 -7.54 7.08 -4.36
C ALA A 160 -8.21 6.94 -2.98
N GLY A 161 -7.97 5.84 -2.27
CA GLY A 161 -8.47 5.58 -0.93
C GLY A 161 -7.92 6.57 0.11
N THR A 162 -6.64 6.93 0.02
CA THR A 162 -6.02 7.95 0.87
C THR A 162 -6.68 9.31 0.64
N ALA A 163 -6.91 9.71 -0.61
CA ALA A 163 -7.62 10.94 -0.93
C ALA A 163 -9.09 10.89 -0.44
N LEU A 164 -9.74 9.72 -0.55
CA LEU A 164 -11.11 9.48 -0.08
C LEU A 164 -11.22 9.65 1.43
N MET A 165 -10.30 9.11 2.23
CA MET A 165 -10.30 9.27 3.70
C MET A 165 -10.25 10.74 4.13
N HIS A 166 -9.42 11.54 3.46
CA HIS A 166 -9.29 12.97 3.71
C HIS A 166 -10.53 13.73 3.24
N SER A 167 -11.08 13.38 2.07
CA SER A 167 -12.31 13.98 1.56
C SER A 167 -13.51 13.70 2.48
N LEU A 168 -13.65 12.45 2.95
CA LEU A 168 -14.67 12.05 3.92
C LEU A 168 -14.56 12.84 5.23
N ALA A 169 -13.34 13.13 5.71
CA ALA A 169 -13.15 13.96 6.90
C ALA A 169 -13.67 15.39 6.70
N VAL A 170 -13.46 15.98 5.52
CA VAL A 170 -13.98 17.31 5.16
C VAL A 170 -15.51 17.27 5.03
N THR A 171 -16.06 16.29 4.31
CA THR A 171 -17.51 16.14 4.13
C THR A 171 -18.23 15.88 5.46
N GLU A 172 -17.69 15.03 6.33
CA GLU A 172 -18.26 14.78 7.67
C GLU A 172 -18.28 16.05 8.53
N LYS A 173 -17.19 16.83 8.53
CA LYS A 173 -17.04 18.00 9.41
C LYS A 173 -17.71 19.27 8.89
N ARG A 174 -17.73 19.48 7.58
CA ARG A 174 -18.09 20.77 6.95
C ARG A 174 -19.22 20.66 5.93
N GLY A 175 -19.59 19.44 5.51
CA GLY A 175 -20.60 19.23 4.48
C GLY A 175 -20.18 19.67 3.07
N THR A 176 -18.90 20.00 2.86
CA THR A 176 -18.32 20.35 1.55
C THR A 176 -17.70 19.10 0.89
N PHE A 177 -17.25 19.22 -0.36
CA PHE A 177 -16.61 18.13 -1.14
C PHE A 177 -17.46 16.88 -1.37
N LYS A 178 -18.79 16.99 -1.30
CA LYS A 178 -19.68 15.84 -1.50
C LYS A 178 -19.44 15.15 -2.85
N ALA A 179 -19.41 15.92 -3.94
CA ALA A 179 -19.15 15.41 -5.28
C ALA A 179 -17.80 14.70 -5.40
N TRP A 180 -16.76 15.36 -4.88
CA TRP A 180 -15.40 14.83 -4.89
C TRP A 180 -15.29 13.53 -4.11
N THR A 181 -15.93 13.46 -2.94
CA THR A 181 -15.92 12.26 -2.09
C THR A 181 -16.63 11.09 -2.75
N VAL A 182 -17.77 11.34 -3.42
CA VAL A 182 -18.48 10.30 -4.17
C VAL A 182 -17.64 9.81 -5.35
N LEU A 183 -17.03 10.72 -6.11
CA LEU A 183 -16.17 10.35 -7.23
C LEU A 183 -14.96 9.52 -6.75
N LEU A 184 -14.31 9.91 -5.65
CA LEU A 184 -13.21 9.15 -5.06
C LEU A 184 -13.63 7.76 -4.57
N ALA A 185 -14.84 7.62 -4.01
CA ALA A 185 -15.38 6.31 -3.62
C ALA A 185 -15.64 5.41 -4.83
N ILE A 186 -16.14 5.99 -5.93
CA ILE A 186 -16.27 5.28 -7.21
C ILE A 186 -14.89 4.90 -7.74
N SER A 187 -13.95 5.84 -7.81
CA SER A 187 -12.60 5.61 -8.33
C SER A 187 -11.84 4.54 -7.54
N ALA A 188 -11.86 4.56 -6.20
CA ALA A 188 -11.11 3.59 -5.40
C ALA A 188 -11.55 2.14 -5.65
N PHE A 189 -12.85 1.87 -5.72
CA PHE A 189 -13.35 0.53 -6.05
C PHE A 189 -13.13 0.17 -7.52
N SER A 190 -13.38 1.12 -8.42
CA SER A 190 -13.12 0.95 -9.86
C SER A 190 -11.66 0.59 -10.17
N LEU A 191 -10.71 1.20 -9.47
CA LEU A 191 -9.28 0.89 -9.60
C LEU A 191 -8.95 -0.49 -9.01
N SER A 192 -9.66 -0.94 -7.98
CA SER A 192 -9.53 -2.31 -7.44
C SER A 192 -10.03 -3.36 -8.45
N LEU A 193 -11.13 -3.06 -9.17
CA LEU A 193 -11.61 -3.88 -10.28
C LEU A 193 -10.65 -3.84 -11.48
N LEU A 194 -10.11 -2.67 -11.80
CA LEU A 194 -9.08 -2.53 -12.84
C LEU A 194 -7.86 -3.38 -12.50
N GLY A 195 -7.38 -3.34 -11.26
CA GLY A 195 -6.29 -4.21 -10.82
C GLY A 195 -6.61 -5.69 -11.01
N THR A 196 -7.84 -6.10 -10.70
CA THR A 196 -8.31 -7.47 -10.95
C THR A 196 -8.25 -7.85 -12.44
N PHE A 197 -8.65 -6.93 -13.33
CA PHE A 197 -8.51 -7.09 -14.77
C PHE A 197 -7.05 -7.20 -15.20
N LEU A 198 -6.17 -6.31 -14.72
CA LEU A 198 -4.75 -6.29 -15.08
C LEU A 198 -4.04 -7.60 -14.75
N VAL A 199 -4.30 -8.18 -13.57
CA VAL A 199 -3.62 -9.42 -13.12
C VAL A 199 -4.21 -10.69 -13.77
N ARG A 200 -5.45 -10.66 -14.27
CA ARG A 200 -6.16 -11.86 -14.76
C ARG A 200 -6.38 -11.92 -16.27
N SER A 201 -6.26 -10.79 -16.95
CA SER A 201 -6.50 -10.71 -18.40
C SER A 201 -5.41 -11.37 -19.24
N GLY A 202 -4.22 -11.59 -18.68
CA GLY A 202 -3.07 -12.12 -19.42
C GLY A 202 -2.46 -11.14 -20.43
N ILE A 203 -2.92 -9.88 -20.44
CA ILE A 203 -2.43 -8.89 -21.40
C ILE A 203 -1.10 -8.25 -20.94
N LEU A 204 -0.81 -8.31 -19.64
CA LEU A 204 0.42 -7.82 -19.05
C LEU A 204 1.39 -8.96 -18.76
N VAL A 205 2.68 -8.68 -18.96
CA VAL A 205 3.78 -9.51 -18.45
C VAL A 205 4.11 -9.00 -17.06
N SER A 206 3.97 -9.85 -16.04
CA SER A 206 4.36 -9.56 -14.66
C SER A 206 4.81 -10.84 -13.97
N VAL A 207 5.81 -10.73 -13.12
CA VAL A 207 6.29 -11.81 -12.24
C VAL A 207 5.25 -12.23 -11.21
N HIS A 208 4.26 -11.37 -10.94
CA HIS A 208 3.19 -11.60 -9.98
C HIS A 208 1.89 -12.13 -10.64
N ALA A 209 1.92 -12.47 -11.94
CA ALA A 209 0.75 -12.95 -12.67
C ALA A 209 0.81 -14.48 -12.89
N PHE A 210 -0.04 -15.22 -12.16
CA PHE A 210 -0.03 -16.70 -12.15
C PHE A 210 -1.17 -17.37 -12.93
N ALA A 211 -2.17 -16.61 -13.40
CA ALA A 211 -3.25 -17.17 -14.21
C ALA A 211 -3.70 -16.18 -15.29
N SER A 212 -3.31 -16.47 -16.53
CA SER A 212 -3.63 -15.70 -17.73
C SER A 212 -4.64 -16.46 -18.60
N ASP A 213 -5.79 -15.85 -18.87
CA ASP A 213 -6.77 -16.37 -19.81
C ASP A 213 -7.54 -15.19 -20.43
N PRO A 214 -7.48 -15.01 -21.78
CA PRO A 214 -8.18 -13.92 -22.45
C PRO A 214 -9.68 -13.89 -22.19
N SER A 215 -10.33 -15.05 -22.03
CA SER A 215 -11.78 -15.14 -21.77
C SER A 215 -12.16 -14.51 -20.43
N ARG A 216 -11.33 -14.74 -19.40
CA ARG A 216 -11.47 -14.14 -18.07
C ARG A 216 -11.26 -12.62 -18.13
N GLY A 217 -10.27 -12.18 -18.90
CA GLY A 217 -10.01 -10.77 -19.16
C GLY A 217 -11.23 -10.06 -19.74
N MET A 218 -11.84 -10.62 -20.78
CA MET A 218 -13.01 -10.03 -21.44
C MET A 218 -14.23 -9.92 -20.53
N PHE A 219 -14.52 -10.96 -19.73
CA PHE A 219 -15.61 -10.90 -18.77
C PHE A 219 -15.38 -9.78 -17.73
N ILE A 220 -14.19 -9.72 -17.14
CA ILE A 220 -13.87 -8.70 -16.12
C ILE A 220 -13.91 -7.31 -16.76
N LEU A 221 -13.47 -7.15 -18.01
CA LEU A 221 -13.57 -5.89 -18.73
C LEU A 221 -15.03 -5.45 -18.93
N ALA A 222 -15.91 -6.34 -19.38
CA ALA A 222 -17.33 -6.04 -19.52
C ALA A 222 -17.98 -5.69 -18.18
N PHE A 223 -17.64 -6.43 -17.12
CA PHE A 223 -18.09 -6.15 -15.76
C PHE A 223 -17.59 -4.78 -15.26
N LEU A 224 -16.33 -4.44 -15.55
CA LEU A 224 -15.74 -3.15 -15.22
C LEU A 224 -16.46 -2.02 -15.97
N VAL A 225 -16.72 -2.15 -17.27
CA VAL A 225 -17.50 -1.18 -18.04
C VAL A 225 -18.90 -0.99 -17.45
N PHE A 226 -19.56 -2.07 -17.05
CA PHE A 226 -20.88 -2.01 -16.42
C PHE A 226 -20.85 -1.28 -15.07
N VAL A 227 -19.94 -1.66 -14.17
CA VAL A 227 -19.85 -1.06 -12.82
C VAL A 227 -19.39 0.40 -12.88
N ILE A 228 -18.34 0.70 -13.65
CA ILE A 228 -17.81 2.06 -13.79
C ILE A 228 -18.80 2.93 -14.58
N GLY A 229 -19.23 2.46 -15.75
CA GLY A 229 -20.16 3.19 -16.61
C GLY A 229 -21.49 3.47 -15.90
N GLY A 230 -22.07 2.47 -15.25
CA GLY A 230 -23.31 2.62 -14.48
C GLY A 230 -23.18 3.58 -13.30
N SER A 231 -22.09 3.51 -12.53
CA SER A 231 -21.85 4.41 -11.40
C SER A 231 -21.58 5.86 -11.82
N LEU A 232 -20.79 6.09 -12.87
CA LEU A 232 -20.51 7.42 -13.41
C LEU A 232 -21.74 8.02 -14.09
N LEU A 233 -22.53 7.21 -14.82
CA LEU A 233 -23.80 7.65 -15.39
C LEU A 233 -24.77 8.08 -14.28
N LEU A 234 -24.92 7.28 -13.23
CA LEU A 234 -25.75 7.65 -12.08
C LEU A 234 -25.26 8.95 -11.42
N PHE A 235 -23.94 9.11 -11.26
CA PHE A 235 -23.34 10.34 -10.75
C PHE A 235 -23.67 11.55 -11.63
N ALA A 236 -23.54 11.42 -12.95
CA ALA A 236 -23.86 12.48 -13.91
C ALA A 236 -25.34 12.86 -13.85
N LEU A 237 -26.24 11.88 -13.86
CA LEU A 237 -27.70 12.08 -13.80
C LEU A 237 -28.15 12.72 -12.48
N LYS A 238 -27.46 12.42 -11.37
CA LYS A 238 -27.76 12.99 -10.05
C LYS A 238 -26.95 14.24 -9.71
N GLY A 239 -26.08 14.71 -10.60
CA GLY A 239 -25.06 15.74 -10.33
C GLY A 239 -25.59 17.05 -9.73
N GLN A 240 -26.83 17.47 -10.05
CA GLN A 240 -27.44 18.67 -9.46
C GLN A 240 -27.68 18.54 -7.96
N SER A 241 -27.99 17.35 -7.46
CA SER A 241 -28.21 17.07 -6.02
C SER A 241 -26.90 17.06 -5.20
N VAL A 242 -25.75 17.02 -5.88
CA VAL A 242 -24.42 16.82 -5.30
C VAL A 242 -23.67 18.14 -5.10
N ARG A 243 -24.10 19.20 -5.79
CA ARG A 243 -23.37 20.48 -5.85
C ARG A 243 -23.54 21.26 -4.55
N VAL A 244 -22.44 21.44 -3.81
CA VAL A 244 -22.39 22.29 -2.62
C VAL A 244 -21.31 23.33 -2.79
N ARG A 245 -21.67 24.62 -2.65
CA ARG A 245 -20.71 25.72 -2.55
C ARG A 245 -20.21 25.83 -1.11
N GLY A 246 -18.91 25.67 -0.91
CA GLY A 246 -18.26 25.99 0.36
C GLY A 246 -17.76 27.43 0.35
N ASN A 247 -17.88 28.12 1.48
CA ASN A 247 -17.31 29.46 1.66
C ASN A 247 -16.19 29.38 2.72
N PHE A 248 -14.95 29.22 2.27
CA PHE A 248 -13.75 29.12 3.10
C PHE A 248 -12.60 29.88 2.42
N SER A 249 -11.69 30.47 3.21
CA SER A 249 -10.58 31.26 2.68
C SER A 249 -9.48 30.38 2.09
N LEU A 250 -8.63 30.98 1.24
CA LEU A 250 -7.43 30.33 0.68
C LEU A 250 -6.58 29.65 1.76
N VAL A 251 -6.28 30.36 2.85
CA VAL A 251 -5.61 29.80 4.04
C VAL A 251 -6.66 29.12 4.93
N SER A 252 -6.87 27.83 4.73
CA SER A 252 -7.80 27.00 5.53
C SER A 252 -7.41 25.52 5.46
N ARG A 253 -7.83 24.75 6.46
CA ARG A 253 -7.66 23.29 6.47
C ARG A 253 -8.36 22.62 5.28
N GLU A 254 -9.53 23.14 4.87
CA GLU A 254 -10.25 22.66 3.69
C GLU A 254 -9.37 22.72 2.42
N ASN A 255 -8.69 23.84 2.18
CA ASN A 255 -7.84 24.01 1.00
C ASN A 255 -6.54 23.21 1.06
N ALA A 256 -5.92 23.09 2.24
CA ALA A 256 -4.74 22.24 2.37
C ALA A 256 -5.06 20.75 2.11
N LEU A 257 -6.21 20.28 2.59
CA LEU A 257 -6.69 18.93 2.31
C LEU A 257 -7.06 18.76 0.82
N LEU A 258 -7.63 19.78 0.19
CA LEU A 258 -7.88 19.77 -1.26
C LEU A 258 -6.58 19.70 -2.07
N ALA A 259 -5.59 20.51 -1.72
CA ALA A 259 -4.29 20.52 -2.39
C ALA A 259 -3.58 19.16 -2.27
N ASN A 260 -3.57 18.56 -1.07
CA ASN A 260 -3.06 17.19 -0.90
C ASN A 260 -3.84 16.16 -1.72
N ASN A 261 -5.17 16.28 -1.78
CA ASN A 261 -5.97 15.39 -2.62
C ASN A 261 -5.64 15.56 -4.11
N ILE A 262 -5.39 16.78 -4.60
CA ILE A 262 -4.98 17.02 -5.98
C ILE A 262 -3.63 16.35 -6.26
N LEU A 263 -2.65 16.46 -5.36
CA LEU A 263 -1.35 15.80 -5.50
C LEU A 263 -1.46 14.27 -5.48
N LEU A 264 -2.29 13.70 -4.60
CA LEU A 264 -2.58 12.26 -4.58
C LEU A 264 -3.23 11.79 -5.89
N MET A 265 -4.16 12.58 -6.45
CA MET A 265 -4.79 12.26 -7.73
C MET A 265 -3.83 12.42 -8.91
N ALA A 266 -2.93 13.41 -8.87
CA ALA A 266 -1.87 13.55 -9.86
C ALA A 266 -0.92 12.34 -9.82
N ALA A 267 -0.52 11.90 -8.62
CA ALA A 267 0.29 10.70 -8.44
C ALA A 267 -0.43 9.45 -8.97
N LEU A 268 -1.73 9.32 -8.68
CA LEU A 268 -2.56 8.25 -9.23
C LEU A 268 -2.55 8.26 -10.76
N VAL A 269 -2.73 9.43 -11.38
CA VAL A 269 -2.71 9.56 -12.85
C VAL A 269 -1.35 9.15 -13.42
N VAL A 270 -0.24 9.51 -12.77
CA VAL A 270 1.10 9.07 -13.18
C VAL A 270 1.21 7.54 -13.17
N VAL A 271 0.75 6.87 -12.10
CA VAL A 271 0.76 5.40 -12.02
C VAL A 271 -0.14 4.78 -13.07
N LEU A 272 -1.37 5.30 -13.21
CA LEU A 272 -2.36 4.80 -14.15
C LEU A 272 -1.86 4.92 -15.60
N VAL A 273 -1.35 6.09 -15.99
CA VAL A 273 -0.82 6.32 -17.33
C VAL A 273 0.44 5.48 -17.55
N GLY A 274 1.39 5.49 -16.62
CA GLY A 274 2.61 4.68 -16.75
C GLY A 274 2.33 3.17 -16.88
N THR A 275 1.26 2.68 -16.24
CA THR A 275 0.87 1.26 -16.30
C THR A 275 0.07 0.93 -17.56
N LEU A 276 -0.87 1.79 -17.97
CA LEU A 276 -1.77 1.52 -19.09
C LEU A 276 -1.23 1.97 -20.45
N LEU A 277 -0.31 2.93 -20.51
CA LEU A 277 0.20 3.44 -21.80
C LEU A 277 0.90 2.35 -22.63
N PRO A 278 1.82 1.52 -22.07
CA PRO A 278 2.38 0.37 -22.79
C PRO A 278 1.32 -0.57 -23.38
N LEU A 279 0.26 -0.82 -22.60
CA LEU A 279 -0.85 -1.66 -22.98
C LEU A 279 -1.63 -1.06 -24.15
N VAL A 280 -2.03 0.22 -24.05
CA VAL A 280 -2.77 0.91 -25.10
C VAL A 280 -1.96 0.92 -26.39
N HIS A 281 -0.68 1.30 -26.33
CA HIS A 281 0.21 1.41 -27.48
C HIS A 281 0.34 0.08 -28.24
N LYS A 282 0.46 -1.03 -27.51
CA LYS A 282 0.48 -2.38 -28.08
C LYS A 282 -0.83 -2.74 -28.76
N GLN A 283 -1.98 -2.39 -28.17
CA GLN A 283 -3.30 -2.76 -28.70
C GLN A 283 -3.74 -1.95 -29.92
N ILE A 284 -3.29 -0.68 -30.04
CA ILE A 284 -3.57 0.15 -31.22
C ILE A 284 -2.53 0.00 -32.34
N GLY A 285 -1.62 -0.98 -32.23
CA GLY A 285 -0.66 -1.30 -33.28
C GLY A 285 0.53 -0.34 -33.40
N LEU A 286 0.77 0.52 -32.41
CA LEU A 286 1.93 1.45 -32.41
C LEU A 286 3.24 0.77 -31.93
N GLY A 287 3.20 -0.50 -31.54
CA GLY A 287 4.34 -1.27 -31.06
C GLY A 287 4.43 -1.34 -29.54
N SER A 288 5.46 -1.99 -29.01
CA SER A 288 5.68 -2.13 -27.56
C SER A 288 6.55 -1.00 -27.03
N VAL A 289 6.04 -0.23 -26.08
CA VAL A 289 6.82 0.73 -25.28
C VAL A 289 6.97 0.16 -23.87
N SER A 290 8.13 0.35 -23.26
CA SER A 290 8.36 -0.02 -21.86
C SER A 290 8.56 1.23 -21.01
N ILE A 291 7.87 1.31 -19.88
CA ILE A 291 8.01 2.38 -18.90
C ILE A 291 8.57 1.75 -17.62
N GLY A 292 9.83 2.02 -17.33
CA GLY A 292 10.52 1.48 -16.16
C GLY A 292 10.53 2.42 -14.96
N ALA A 293 11.13 1.94 -13.86
CA ALA A 293 11.27 2.66 -12.60
C ALA A 293 11.78 4.11 -12.71
N PRO A 294 12.72 4.50 -13.60
CA PRO A 294 13.19 5.89 -13.70
C PRO A 294 12.08 6.91 -13.98
N PHE A 295 11.09 6.56 -14.81
CA PHE A 295 9.94 7.41 -15.10
C PHE A 295 9.13 7.67 -13.83
N PHE A 296 8.77 6.60 -13.12
CA PHE A 296 7.96 6.70 -11.91
C PHE A 296 8.71 7.43 -10.80
N ASN A 297 9.97 7.06 -10.53
CA ASN A 297 10.78 7.68 -9.47
C ASN A 297 10.92 9.19 -9.67
N THR A 298 11.16 9.65 -10.90
CA THR A 298 11.30 11.08 -11.21
C THR A 298 10.01 11.85 -10.93
N LEU A 299 8.89 11.39 -11.52
CA LEU A 299 7.60 12.07 -11.37
C LEU A 299 7.07 11.99 -9.93
N PHE A 300 7.25 10.85 -9.26
CA PHE A 300 6.88 10.71 -7.86
C PHE A 300 7.70 11.63 -6.97
N THR A 301 9.00 11.81 -7.22
CA THR A 301 9.80 12.77 -6.46
C THR A 301 9.21 14.18 -6.55
N TRP A 302 8.85 14.63 -7.76
CA TRP A 302 8.25 15.96 -7.98
C TRP A 302 6.89 16.14 -7.32
N LEU A 303 6.10 15.07 -7.17
CA LEU A 303 4.78 15.12 -6.56
C LEU A 303 4.81 14.93 -5.05
N MET A 304 5.62 13.98 -4.57
CA MET A 304 5.67 13.58 -3.16
C MET A 304 6.35 14.63 -2.28
N VAL A 305 7.26 15.43 -2.81
CA VAL A 305 7.95 16.48 -2.04
C VAL A 305 6.99 17.63 -1.66
N PRO A 306 6.26 18.27 -2.61
CA PRO A 306 5.18 19.20 -2.28
C PRO A 306 4.09 18.57 -1.40
N PHE A 307 3.76 17.30 -1.63
CA PHE A 307 2.77 16.58 -0.81
C PHE A 307 3.23 16.44 0.65
N ALA A 308 4.47 16.00 0.88
CA ALA A 308 5.05 15.87 2.22
C ALA A 308 5.17 17.23 2.93
N PHE A 309 5.53 18.28 2.18
CA PHE A 309 5.56 19.64 2.68
C PHE A 309 4.18 20.08 3.19
N LEU A 310 3.13 19.90 2.38
CA LEU A 310 1.74 20.22 2.74
C LEU A 310 1.19 19.30 3.83
N LEU A 311 1.60 18.03 3.89
CA LEU A 311 1.25 17.08 4.94
C LEU A 311 1.66 17.60 6.32
N GLY A 312 2.85 18.21 6.44
CA GLY A 312 3.30 18.85 7.67
C GLY A 312 2.46 20.07 8.08
N ILE A 313 2.04 20.89 7.11
CA ILE A 313 1.31 22.14 7.36
C ILE A 313 -0.18 21.91 7.64
N GLY A 314 -0.81 20.99 6.92
CA GLY A 314 -2.26 20.78 6.91
C GLY A 314 -2.91 20.66 8.31
N PRO A 315 -2.36 19.85 9.24
CA PRO A 315 -2.89 19.72 10.59
C PRO A 315 -2.87 21.00 11.44
N LEU A 316 -1.96 21.95 11.16
CA LEU A 316 -1.84 23.22 11.89
C LEU A 316 -2.96 24.20 11.54
N LEU A 317 -3.43 24.17 10.29
CA LEU A 317 -4.44 25.12 9.80
C LEU A 317 -5.78 24.90 10.47
N ARG A 318 -6.50 25.98 10.79
CA ARG A 318 -7.89 25.91 11.27
C ARG A 318 -8.89 25.76 10.13
N TRP A 319 -10.07 25.24 10.46
CA TRP A 319 -11.21 25.16 9.52
C TRP A 319 -11.75 26.56 9.20
N LYS A 320 -12.36 26.73 8.02
CA LYS A 320 -12.92 27.98 7.45
C LYS A 320 -11.88 29.05 7.12
N ARG A 321 -11.10 29.50 8.11
CA ARG A 321 -10.16 30.61 7.98
C ARG A 321 -9.04 30.53 9.00
N ASP A 322 -7.83 30.80 8.54
CA ASP A 322 -6.65 31.04 9.38
C ASP A 322 -5.78 32.16 8.80
N LYS A 323 -4.73 32.57 9.52
CA LYS A 323 -3.72 33.54 9.06
C LYS A 323 -2.34 32.89 9.11
N LEU A 324 -1.60 32.94 8.00
CA LEU A 324 -0.23 32.40 7.89
C LEU A 324 0.72 32.92 8.98
N GLY A 325 0.57 34.20 9.36
CA GLY A 325 1.39 34.83 10.41
C GLY A 325 1.34 34.11 11.77
N ASN A 326 0.26 33.39 12.08
CA ASN A 326 0.10 32.70 13.37
C ASN A 326 1.09 31.54 13.56
N PHE A 327 1.60 30.96 12.47
CA PHE A 327 2.45 29.77 12.50
C PHE A 327 3.73 29.92 11.69
N MET A 328 4.05 31.13 11.20
CA MET A 328 5.27 31.38 10.42
C MET A 328 6.56 31.11 11.22
N LYS A 329 6.63 31.57 12.48
CA LYS A 329 7.78 31.29 13.35
C LYS A 329 7.99 29.79 13.57
N PRO A 330 6.97 29.00 13.96
CA PRO A 330 7.09 27.54 14.02
C PRO A 330 7.48 26.87 12.69
N LEU A 331 6.96 27.33 11.55
CA LEU A 331 7.33 26.80 10.24
C LEU A 331 8.82 27.04 9.96
N ILE A 332 9.32 28.26 10.18
CA ILE A 332 10.74 28.59 9.96
C ILE A 332 11.64 27.77 10.90
N LEU A 333 11.30 27.71 12.19
CA LEU A 333 12.07 26.93 13.16
C LEU A 333 12.09 25.44 12.82
N SER A 334 10.95 24.88 12.40
CA SER A 334 10.85 23.49 11.96
C SER A 334 11.63 23.26 10.67
N GLY A 335 11.62 24.22 9.74
CA GLY A 335 12.41 24.18 8.51
C GLY A 335 13.91 24.16 8.78
N ILE A 336 14.41 25.09 9.60
CA ILE A 336 15.82 25.15 10.00
C ILE A 336 16.23 23.87 10.72
N ALA A 337 15.42 23.41 11.68
CA ALA A 337 15.68 22.16 12.40
C ALA A 337 15.71 20.95 11.45
N SER A 338 14.81 20.91 10.47
CA SER A 338 14.74 19.82 9.49
C SER A 338 15.97 19.82 8.57
N VAL A 339 16.42 21.00 8.10
CA VAL A 339 17.64 21.12 7.29
C VAL A 339 18.86 20.69 8.08
N GLY A 340 19.05 21.23 9.29
CA GLY A 340 20.19 20.89 10.14
C GLY A 340 20.22 19.40 10.50
N PHE A 341 19.08 18.82 10.87
CA PHE A 341 18.99 17.40 11.19
C PHE A 341 19.22 16.51 9.96
N ALA A 342 18.67 16.87 8.80
CA ALA A 342 18.88 16.10 7.58
C ALA A 342 20.35 16.11 7.13
N LEU A 343 21.03 17.27 7.21
CA LEU A 343 22.47 17.35 6.96
C LEU A 343 23.26 16.48 7.95
N LEU A 344 22.93 16.54 9.23
CA LEU A 344 23.58 15.73 10.27
C LEU A 344 23.39 14.23 10.01
N MET A 345 22.16 13.79 9.70
CA MET A 345 21.89 12.37 9.46
C MET A 345 22.60 11.85 8.22
N VAL A 346 22.59 12.60 7.11
CA VAL A 346 23.34 12.19 5.90
C VAL A 346 24.83 12.15 6.18
N TYR A 347 25.38 13.12 6.92
CA TYR A 347 26.80 13.11 7.29
C TYR A 347 27.19 11.93 8.20
N LEU A 348 26.34 11.56 9.16
CA LEU A 348 26.64 10.49 10.11
C LEU A 348 26.40 9.07 9.56
N LEU A 349 25.47 8.91 8.61
CA LEU A 349 24.96 7.61 8.19
C LEU A 349 25.37 7.21 6.76
N SER A 350 26.08 8.08 6.04
CA SER A 350 26.39 7.88 4.62
C SER A 350 27.79 8.36 4.27
N ASP A 351 28.47 7.62 3.39
CA ASP A 351 29.84 7.95 2.96
C ASP A 351 29.90 9.15 2.01
N HIS A 352 28.79 9.46 1.34
CA HIS A 352 28.70 10.57 0.39
C HIS A 352 27.32 11.23 0.42
N PHE A 353 27.27 12.52 0.08
CA PHE A 353 26.03 13.28 0.06
C PHE A 353 25.21 12.99 -1.20
N THR A 354 23.93 12.66 -1.04
CA THR A 354 22.95 12.58 -2.13
C THR A 354 21.75 13.48 -1.84
N GLY A 355 21.31 14.24 -2.85
CA GLY A 355 20.21 15.19 -2.69
C GLY A 355 18.88 14.53 -2.34
N LEU A 356 18.60 13.34 -2.88
CA LEU A 356 17.36 12.60 -2.62
C LEU A 356 17.31 12.02 -1.20
N ALA A 357 18.41 11.48 -0.67
CA ALA A 357 18.43 11.01 0.72
C ALA A 357 18.30 12.17 1.71
N PHE A 358 18.99 13.28 1.44
CA PHE A 358 18.81 14.52 2.19
C PHE A 358 17.34 14.98 2.19
N LEU A 359 16.70 14.97 1.02
CA LEU A 359 15.30 15.38 0.87
C LEU A 359 14.34 14.46 1.61
N GLY A 360 14.61 13.14 1.63
CA GLY A 360 13.87 12.16 2.42
C GLY A 360 13.90 12.47 3.92
N TRP A 361 15.10 12.69 4.48
CA TRP A 361 15.25 13.12 5.86
C TRP A 361 14.60 14.48 6.12
N LEU A 362 14.83 15.46 5.24
CA LEU A 362 14.29 16.81 5.37
C LEU A 362 12.76 16.80 5.47
N MET A 363 12.09 16.10 4.56
CA MET A 363 10.63 16.02 4.53
C MET A 363 10.06 15.20 5.70
N ALA A 364 10.73 14.12 6.11
CA ALA A 364 10.30 13.32 7.26
C ALA A 364 10.40 14.11 8.58
N ILE A 365 11.52 14.83 8.80
CA ILE A 365 11.69 15.65 9.99
C ILE A 365 10.78 16.87 9.97
N TRP A 366 10.51 17.44 8.80
CA TRP A 366 9.50 18.49 8.62
C TRP A 366 8.12 18.04 9.11
N ILE A 367 7.69 16.84 8.68
CA ILE A 367 6.43 16.24 9.13
C ILE A 367 6.47 16.05 10.66
N ILE A 368 7.50 15.37 11.18
CA ILE A 368 7.59 15.01 12.60
C ILE A 368 7.60 16.26 13.51
N THR A 369 8.39 17.28 13.16
CA THR A 369 8.51 18.51 13.97
C THR A 369 7.23 19.32 13.97
N LEU A 370 6.57 19.49 12.83
CA LEU A 370 5.29 20.19 12.76
C LEU A 370 4.14 19.43 13.45
N HIS A 371 4.13 18.09 13.38
CA HIS A 371 3.15 17.29 14.11
C HIS A 371 3.38 17.38 15.63
N LYS A 372 4.63 17.35 16.10
CA LYS A 372 4.96 17.61 17.50
C LYS A 372 4.50 18.99 17.95
N TYR A 373 4.69 20.01 17.12
CA TYR A 373 4.23 21.36 17.40
C TYR A 373 2.70 21.47 17.44
N GLU A 374 1.99 20.80 16.53
CA GLU A 374 0.52 20.74 16.53
C GLU A 374 -0.01 20.09 17.81
N VAL A 375 0.57 18.97 18.22
CA VAL A 375 0.22 18.28 19.48
C VAL A 375 0.49 19.18 20.68
N TYR A 376 1.62 19.88 20.69
CA TYR A 376 1.95 20.84 21.73
C TYR A 376 0.89 21.95 21.85
N GLN A 377 0.51 22.60 20.73
CA GLN A 377 -0.55 23.61 20.74
C GLN A 377 -1.88 23.04 21.27
N ARG A 378 -2.23 21.83 20.82
CA ARG A 378 -3.51 21.20 21.16
C ARG A 378 -3.58 20.77 22.62
N ALA A 379 -2.49 20.24 23.17
CA ALA A 379 -2.38 19.85 24.57
C ALA A 379 -2.37 21.07 25.51
N THR A 380 -1.68 22.15 25.13
CA THR A 380 -1.50 23.35 25.97
C THR A 380 -2.62 24.38 25.88
N HIS A 381 -3.58 24.21 24.97
CA HIS A 381 -4.63 25.21 24.74
C HIS A 381 -5.49 25.52 25.97
N ARG A 382 -5.74 24.55 26.87
CA ARG A 382 -6.58 24.74 28.08
C ARG A 382 -6.03 24.06 29.34
N HIS A 383 -4.91 23.35 29.23
CA HIS A 383 -4.37 22.51 30.29
C HIS A 383 -2.84 22.56 30.27
N SER A 384 -2.20 22.15 31.37
CA SER A 384 -0.77 21.82 31.33
C SER A 384 -0.52 20.68 30.33
N PHE A 385 0.67 20.65 29.73
CA PHE A 385 1.01 19.74 28.64
C PHE A 385 0.62 18.27 28.91
N PHE A 386 1.05 17.71 30.04
CA PHE A 386 0.77 16.32 30.40
C PHE A 386 -0.73 16.02 30.59
N LYS A 387 -1.47 16.94 31.22
CA LYS A 387 -2.92 16.81 31.38
C LYS A 387 -3.64 16.95 30.04
N GLY A 388 -3.15 17.83 29.17
CA GLY A 388 -3.65 18.06 27.83
C GLY A 388 -3.50 16.86 26.91
N LEU A 389 -2.37 16.15 26.97
CA LEU A 389 -2.13 14.93 26.19
C LEU A 389 -3.22 13.87 26.42
N GLY A 390 -3.63 13.69 27.68
CA GLY A 390 -4.73 12.77 28.03
C GLY A 390 -6.12 13.20 27.56
N LYS A 391 -6.29 14.45 27.10
CA LYS A 391 -7.56 14.98 26.56
C LYS A 391 -7.65 14.93 25.04
N ILE A 392 -6.56 14.61 24.34
CA ILE A 392 -6.55 14.47 22.89
C ILE A 392 -7.34 13.22 22.48
N GLN A 393 -8.25 13.38 21.53
CA GLN A 393 -9.12 12.30 21.05
C GLN A 393 -8.34 11.21 20.30
N LYS A 394 -8.82 9.96 20.37
CA LYS A 394 -8.22 8.83 19.65
C LYS A 394 -8.12 9.07 18.15
N SER A 395 -9.14 9.65 17.52
CA SER A 395 -9.09 10.01 16.09
C SER A 395 -7.93 10.92 15.71
N HIS A 396 -7.42 11.71 16.64
CA HIS A 396 -6.32 12.62 16.41
C HIS A 396 -4.98 11.87 16.53
N TRP A 397 -4.81 11.05 17.57
CA TRP A 397 -3.67 10.13 17.66
C TRP A 397 -3.59 9.22 16.44
N ALA A 398 -4.71 8.67 15.98
CA ALA A 398 -4.77 7.87 14.76
C ALA A 398 -4.15 8.57 13.55
N MET A 399 -4.46 9.85 13.33
CA MET A 399 -3.87 10.64 12.25
C MET A 399 -2.37 10.86 12.47
N MET A 400 -1.94 11.12 13.70
CA MET A 400 -0.52 11.27 14.05
C MET A 400 0.28 10.01 13.76
N PHE A 401 -0.21 8.83 14.19
CA PHE A 401 0.41 7.54 13.90
C PHE A 401 0.52 7.29 12.39
N ALA A 402 -0.53 7.62 11.63
CA ALA A 402 -0.51 7.47 10.17
C ALA A 402 0.52 8.38 9.49
N HIS A 403 0.55 9.67 9.84
CA HIS A 403 1.48 10.60 9.20
C HIS A 403 2.93 10.37 9.64
N MET A 404 3.17 9.99 10.90
CA MET A 404 4.50 9.56 11.37
C MET A 404 4.95 8.28 10.67
N GLY A 405 4.03 7.34 10.43
CA GLY A 405 4.33 6.12 9.69
C GLY A 405 4.80 6.42 8.27
N LEU A 406 4.09 7.31 7.57
CA LEU A 406 4.52 7.77 6.25
C LEU A 406 5.90 8.45 6.29
N ALA A 407 6.18 9.29 7.29
CA ALA A 407 7.50 9.93 7.42
C ALA A 407 8.63 8.91 7.60
N ILE A 408 8.41 7.85 8.39
CA ILE A 408 9.38 6.74 8.57
C ILE A 408 9.56 5.98 7.27
N THR A 409 8.47 5.68 6.55
CA THR A 409 8.55 5.03 5.23
C THR A 409 9.35 5.86 4.22
N VAL A 410 9.15 7.19 4.18
CA VAL A 410 9.92 8.09 3.29
C VAL A 410 11.42 8.03 3.57
N ILE A 411 11.85 7.96 4.83
CA ILE A 411 13.26 7.77 5.19
C ILE A 411 13.76 6.43 4.66
N GLY A 412 13.02 5.34 4.90
CA GLY A 412 13.39 4.00 4.43
C GLY A 412 13.60 3.96 2.91
N ILE A 413 12.63 4.51 2.14
CA ILE A 413 12.70 4.59 0.68
C ILE A 413 13.90 5.42 0.23
N ALA A 414 14.08 6.62 0.79
CA ALA A 414 15.14 7.54 0.37
C ALA A 414 16.53 6.97 0.65
N MET A 415 16.72 6.31 1.80
CA MET A 415 18.01 5.71 2.16
C MET A 415 18.32 4.48 1.31
N VAL A 416 17.38 3.52 1.19
CA VAL A 416 17.65 2.29 0.43
C VAL A 416 17.83 2.57 -1.06
N GLN A 417 17.13 3.55 -1.64
CA GLN A 417 17.27 3.88 -3.07
C GLN A 417 18.61 4.55 -3.41
N ASN A 418 19.22 5.27 -2.46
CA ASN A 418 20.43 6.06 -2.74
C ASN A 418 21.71 5.44 -2.18
N TYR A 419 21.60 4.58 -1.16
CA TYR A 419 22.77 4.01 -0.46
C TYR A 419 22.78 2.48 -0.43
N SER A 420 21.88 1.82 -1.15
CA SER A 420 21.99 0.37 -1.39
C SER A 420 23.25 0.09 -2.19
N ILE A 421 24.00 -0.93 -1.77
CA ILE A 421 25.16 -1.44 -2.51
C ILE A 421 24.84 -2.88 -2.91
N GLU A 422 25.14 -3.20 -4.17
CA GLU A 422 24.97 -4.52 -4.78
C GLU A 422 26.30 -4.94 -5.40
N ARG A 423 26.75 -6.17 -5.08
CA ARG A 423 27.97 -6.75 -5.61
C ARG A 423 27.73 -8.18 -6.04
N ASP A 424 27.94 -8.43 -7.32
CA ASP A 424 27.97 -9.76 -7.91
C ASP A 424 29.42 -10.24 -7.92
N VAL A 425 29.70 -11.28 -7.14
CA VAL A 425 31.06 -11.79 -6.92
C VAL A 425 31.13 -13.28 -7.23
N ARG A 426 32.30 -13.71 -7.70
CA ARG A 426 32.65 -15.13 -7.80
C ARG A 426 33.34 -15.54 -6.50
N LEU A 427 32.79 -16.51 -5.77
CA LEU A 427 33.39 -17.03 -4.54
C LEU A 427 33.45 -18.57 -4.58
N ALA A 428 34.58 -19.13 -4.16
CA ALA A 428 34.72 -20.53 -3.77
C ALA A 428 34.61 -20.68 -2.24
N PRO A 429 34.25 -21.86 -1.72
CA PRO A 429 34.42 -22.17 -0.30
C PRO A 429 35.85 -21.87 0.17
N GLY A 430 35.99 -21.13 1.27
CA GLY A 430 37.24 -20.57 1.79
C GLY A 430 37.53 -19.13 1.38
N ASP A 431 36.84 -18.59 0.36
CA ASP A 431 37.00 -17.20 -0.04
C ASP A 431 36.26 -16.24 0.88
N ASN A 432 36.69 -14.98 0.87
CA ASN A 432 36.03 -13.90 1.58
C ASN A 432 35.74 -12.69 0.69
N PHE A 433 34.75 -11.89 1.08
CA PHE A 433 34.43 -10.63 0.42
C PHE A 433 34.07 -9.55 1.43
N GLU A 434 34.61 -8.35 1.28
CA GLU A 434 34.38 -7.24 2.21
C GLU A 434 33.53 -6.12 1.58
N ILE A 435 32.53 -5.66 2.33
CA ILE A 435 31.69 -4.52 1.96
C ILE A 435 31.25 -3.77 3.22
N GLN A 436 31.43 -2.44 3.25
CA GLN A 436 31.00 -1.58 4.37
C GLN A 436 31.54 -2.04 5.75
N GLY A 437 32.77 -2.57 5.76
CA GLY A 437 33.43 -3.14 6.95
C GLY A 437 32.87 -4.48 7.43
N TYR A 438 31.99 -5.11 6.65
CA TYR A 438 31.52 -6.47 6.89
C TYR A 438 32.29 -7.43 5.99
N ASN A 439 32.90 -8.44 6.60
CA ASN A 439 33.58 -9.52 5.93
C ASN A 439 32.65 -10.74 5.85
N PHE A 440 32.37 -11.18 4.62
CA PHE A 440 31.55 -12.33 4.27
C PHE A 440 32.48 -13.49 3.92
N TYR A 441 32.63 -14.45 4.82
CA TYR A 441 33.43 -15.64 4.60
C TYR A 441 32.53 -16.77 4.08
N PHE A 442 32.82 -17.30 2.90
CA PHE A 442 32.08 -18.43 2.33
C PHE A 442 32.65 -19.72 2.90
N ASP A 443 31.95 -20.33 3.87
CA ASP A 443 32.48 -21.48 4.60
C ASP A 443 32.41 -22.76 3.75
N GLN A 444 31.21 -23.16 3.35
CA GLN A 444 30.97 -24.40 2.62
C GLN A 444 29.63 -24.39 1.87
N VAL A 445 29.47 -25.38 1.00
CA VAL A 445 28.18 -25.72 0.36
C VAL A 445 27.80 -27.14 0.75
N ARG A 446 26.53 -27.33 1.13
CA ARG A 446 25.95 -28.60 1.55
C ARG A 446 24.74 -28.93 0.69
N ASP A 447 24.51 -30.19 0.38
CA ASP A 447 23.27 -30.63 -0.27
C ASP A 447 22.09 -30.44 0.68
N ASN A 448 20.94 -30.04 0.13
CA ASN A 448 19.70 -29.80 0.85
C ASN A 448 18.49 -30.27 0.04
N ASP A 449 18.22 -31.56 0.14
CA ASP A 449 17.06 -32.17 -0.50
C ASP A 449 15.83 -32.04 0.40
N GLY A 450 14.83 -31.30 -0.09
CA GLY A 450 13.55 -31.09 0.55
C GLY A 450 12.49 -32.11 0.12
N PRO A 451 11.25 -31.99 0.63
CA PRO A 451 10.18 -32.92 0.29
C PRO A 451 9.78 -32.96 -1.18
N ASN A 452 9.98 -31.85 -1.92
CA ASN A 452 9.59 -31.69 -3.32
C ASN A 452 10.63 -30.90 -4.15
N TYR A 453 11.84 -30.71 -3.61
CA TYR A 453 12.93 -30.02 -4.30
C TYR A 453 14.28 -30.66 -3.95
N ASP A 454 15.23 -30.58 -4.86
CA ASP A 454 16.65 -30.86 -4.63
C ASP A 454 17.39 -29.53 -4.54
N GLY A 455 18.46 -29.41 -3.76
CA GLY A 455 19.05 -28.09 -3.57
C GLY A 455 20.39 -28.04 -2.87
N TYR A 456 20.89 -26.82 -2.69
CA TYR A 456 22.14 -26.53 -2.01
C TYR A 456 21.94 -25.43 -0.97
N ILE A 457 22.63 -25.55 0.16
CA ILE A 457 22.78 -24.50 1.17
C ILE A 457 24.23 -24.02 1.14
N ALA A 458 24.44 -22.72 0.95
CA ALA A 458 25.71 -22.04 1.13
C ALA A 458 25.76 -21.37 2.51
N ASP A 459 26.75 -21.74 3.31
CA ASP A 459 26.99 -21.19 4.65
C ASP A 459 27.96 -19.99 4.57
N PHE A 460 27.54 -18.83 5.08
CA PHE A 460 28.34 -17.61 5.13
C PHE A 460 28.53 -17.11 6.56
N ASP A 461 29.77 -17.02 7.01
CA ASP A 461 30.12 -16.41 8.28
C ASP A 461 30.38 -14.91 8.11
N ILE A 462 29.59 -14.09 8.80
CA ILE A 462 29.69 -12.64 8.74
C ILE A 462 30.40 -12.13 9.97
N THR A 463 31.46 -11.36 9.73
CA THR A 463 32.24 -10.69 10.78
C THR A 463 32.34 -9.19 10.50
N LYS A 464 32.45 -8.38 11.54
CA LYS A 464 32.75 -6.95 11.45
C LYS A 464 33.71 -6.56 12.56
N ASP A 465 34.78 -5.87 12.21
CA ASP A 465 35.85 -5.48 13.15
C ASP A 465 36.36 -6.66 13.99
N GLY A 466 36.50 -7.84 13.36
CA GLY A 466 36.95 -9.08 14.00
C GLY A 466 35.91 -9.77 14.90
N ARG A 467 34.69 -9.23 15.05
CA ARG A 467 33.60 -9.85 15.82
C ARG A 467 32.62 -10.57 14.91
N LYS A 468 32.23 -11.80 15.27
CA LYS A 468 31.17 -12.55 14.58
C LYS A 468 29.82 -11.85 14.79
N ILE A 469 29.16 -11.53 13.68
CA ILE A 469 27.84 -10.89 13.66
C ILE A 469 26.76 -11.95 13.54
N ASN A 470 26.86 -12.82 12.53
CA ASN A 470 25.89 -13.87 12.25
C ASN A 470 26.48 -14.94 11.32
N THR A 471 25.81 -16.08 11.21
CA THR A 471 26.01 -17.08 10.14
C THR A 471 24.75 -17.12 9.31
N LEU A 472 24.88 -16.91 8.00
CA LEU A 472 23.77 -16.85 7.05
C LEU A 472 23.75 -18.07 6.15
N HIS A 473 22.56 -18.57 5.84
CA HIS A 473 22.35 -19.76 5.02
C HIS A 473 21.55 -19.37 3.78
N ALA A 474 22.22 -19.26 2.63
CA ALA A 474 21.57 -18.94 1.36
C ALA A 474 21.31 -20.23 0.59
N GLU A 475 20.10 -20.40 0.05
CA GLU A 475 19.74 -21.65 -0.63
C GLU A 475 19.47 -21.46 -2.12
N LYS A 476 19.73 -22.54 -2.86
CA LYS A 476 19.32 -22.70 -4.25
C LYS A 476 18.53 -23.99 -4.37
N ARG A 477 17.26 -23.91 -4.77
CA ARG A 477 16.30 -25.02 -4.79
C ARG A 477 15.82 -25.29 -6.21
N PHE A 478 15.86 -26.54 -6.66
CA PHE A 478 15.28 -27.01 -7.90
C PHE A 478 14.00 -27.80 -7.64
N TYR A 479 12.86 -27.25 -8.03
CA TYR A 479 11.56 -27.91 -7.89
C TYR A 479 11.32 -28.84 -9.08
N THR A 480 11.30 -30.15 -8.83
CA THR A 480 11.32 -31.18 -9.88
C THR A 480 10.04 -31.21 -10.73
N THR A 481 8.86 -31.10 -10.10
CA THR A 481 7.56 -31.10 -10.79
C THR A 481 7.38 -29.87 -11.69
N GLN A 482 7.78 -28.68 -11.19
CA GLN A 482 7.64 -27.40 -11.91
C GLN A 482 8.82 -27.11 -12.83
N ARG A 483 9.93 -27.86 -12.69
CA ARG A 483 11.21 -27.67 -13.40
C ARG A 483 11.71 -26.23 -13.34
N SER A 484 11.68 -25.65 -12.14
CA SER A 484 12.09 -24.28 -11.91
C SER A 484 13.09 -24.17 -10.77
N MET A 485 14.07 -23.29 -10.95
CA MET A 485 15.05 -22.93 -9.93
C MET A 485 14.55 -21.75 -9.13
N MET A 486 14.68 -21.81 -7.80
CA MET A 486 14.39 -20.72 -6.87
C MET A 486 15.63 -20.45 -6.01
N THR A 487 15.79 -19.20 -5.60
CA THR A 487 16.85 -18.78 -4.68
C THR A 487 16.20 -18.29 -3.40
N GLU A 488 16.54 -18.91 -2.28
CA GLU A 488 16.17 -18.44 -0.95
C GLU A 488 17.27 -17.54 -0.43
N ALA A 489 16.97 -16.26 -0.24
CA ALA A 489 17.97 -15.32 0.21
C ALA A 489 18.23 -15.46 1.72
N ALA A 490 19.50 -15.34 2.10
CA ALA A 490 19.90 -15.24 3.49
C ALA A 490 19.96 -13.77 3.91
N ILE A 491 19.30 -13.42 5.01
CA ILE A 491 19.16 -12.02 5.43
C ILE A 491 19.52 -11.86 6.91
N ASP A 492 20.56 -11.08 7.19
CA ASP A 492 20.83 -10.56 8.53
C ASP A 492 20.05 -9.25 8.73
N ALA A 493 18.84 -9.39 9.27
CA ALA A 493 17.88 -8.29 9.34
C ALA A 493 18.13 -7.38 10.56
N GLY A 494 18.38 -6.09 10.30
CA GLY A 494 18.72 -5.11 11.33
C GLY A 494 17.73 -3.94 11.43
N VAL A 495 17.99 -3.00 12.35
CA VAL A 495 17.17 -1.78 12.46
C VAL A 495 17.59 -0.72 11.44
N THR A 496 18.89 -0.56 11.21
CA THR A 496 19.45 0.47 10.32
C THR A 496 19.96 -0.07 9.00
N ARG A 497 20.18 -1.39 8.89
CA ARG A 497 20.64 -2.06 7.67
C ARG A 497 20.30 -3.54 7.68
N ASP A 498 20.10 -4.08 6.48
CA ASP A 498 20.06 -5.52 6.24
C ASP A 498 21.30 -5.92 5.43
N LEU A 499 21.91 -7.07 5.78
CA LEU A 499 22.87 -7.76 4.90
C LEU A 499 22.11 -8.88 4.21
N TYR A 500 22.27 -8.99 2.91
CA TYR A 500 21.50 -9.92 2.10
C TYR A 500 22.43 -10.67 1.17
N ILE A 501 22.27 -11.98 1.11
CA ILE A 501 23.04 -12.87 0.25
C ILE A 501 22.06 -13.70 -0.58
N ALA A 502 22.24 -13.69 -1.89
CA ALA A 502 21.54 -14.59 -2.80
C ALA A 502 22.54 -15.47 -3.54
N LEU A 503 22.32 -16.78 -3.47
CA LEU A 503 23.12 -17.78 -4.18
C LEU A 503 22.65 -17.87 -5.63
N GLY A 504 23.57 -17.59 -6.55
CA GLY A 504 23.39 -17.71 -7.99
C GLY A 504 23.65 -19.14 -8.49
N GLU A 505 24.12 -19.25 -9.72
CA GLU A 505 24.49 -20.54 -10.31
C GLU A 505 25.94 -20.91 -9.97
N LYS A 506 26.20 -22.22 -9.99
CA LYS A 506 27.55 -22.77 -9.95
C LYS A 506 28.27 -22.42 -11.25
N LEU A 507 29.53 -22.01 -11.18
CA LEU A 507 30.33 -21.60 -12.33
C LEU A 507 31.02 -22.79 -13.00
N ASP A 508 31.52 -22.57 -14.22
CA ASP A 508 32.13 -23.60 -15.09
C ASP A 508 33.35 -24.30 -14.47
N ASP A 509 33.99 -23.69 -13.48
CA ASP A 509 35.13 -24.25 -12.75
C ASP A 509 34.75 -25.35 -11.74
N ASN A 510 33.45 -25.65 -11.58
CA ASN A 510 32.90 -26.66 -10.69
C ASN A 510 33.21 -26.48 -9.19
N VAL A 511 33.77 -25.33 -8.79
CA VAL A 511 34.10 -25.04 -7.39
C VAL A 511 33.45 -23.74 -6.93
N SER A 512 33.46 -22.72 -7.78
CA SER A 512 32.96 -21.40 -7.45
C SER A 512 31.48 -21.22 -7.79
N TRP A 513 30.88 -20.28 -7.08
CA TRP A 513 29.49 -19.87 -7.25
C TRP A 513 29.42 -18.38 -7.56
N ALA A 514 28.44 -17.99 -8.39
CA ALA A 514 28.02 -16.61 -8.47
C ALA A 514 27.23 -16.27 -7.19
N VAL A 515 27.69 -15.28 -6.43
CA VAL A 515 27.05 -14.84 -5.19
C VAL A 515 26.73 -13.37 -5.29
N ARG A 516 25.48 -13.00 -5.00
CA ARG A 516 25.07 -11.60 -4.90
C ARG A 516 25.02 -11.18 -3.45
N ILE A 517 25.82 -10.17 -3.10
CA ILE A 517 25.88 -9.62 -1.73
C ILE A 517 25.35 -8.19 -1.77
N TYR A 518 24.44 -7.88 -0.86
CA TYR A 518 23.87 -6.55 -0.73
C TYR A 518 24.00 -5.99 0.68
N TYR A 519 24.22 -4.67 0.72
CA TYR A 519 24.03 -3.83 1.90
C TYR A 519 22.82 -2.93 1.68
N LYS A 520 21.75 -3.11 2.49
CA LYS A 520 20.46 -2.43 2.30
C LYS A 520 20.14 -1.54 3.51
N PRO A 521 20.48 -0.23 3.47
CA PRO A 521 20.26 0.66 4.60
C PRO A 521 18.78 1.01 4.75
N PHE A 522 18.27 0.93 5.99
CA PHE A 522 16.93 1.33 6.42
C PHE A 522 15.75 0.70 5.66
N VAL A 523 15.94 -0.40 4.91
CA VAL A 523 14.86 -1.04 4.12
C VAL A 523 13.66 -1.42 5.00
N ARG A 524 13.91 -1.90 6.23
CA ARG A 524 12.84 -2.27 7.17
C ARG A 524 11.98 -1.11 7.63
N TRP A 525 12.44 0.13 7.51
CA TRP A 525 11.66 1.32 7.89
C TRP A 525 10.48 1.54 6.94
N ILE A 526 10.56 1.03 5.71
CA ILE A 526 9.45 1.04 4.74
C ILE A 526 8.24 0.30 5.34
N TRP A 527 8.48 -0.90 5.86
CA TRP A 527 7.45 -1.76 6.44
C TRP A 527 7.07 -1.32 7.86
N ALA A 528 8.01 -0.88 8.68
CA ALA A 528 7.72 -0.35 10.01
C ALA A 528 6.82 0.89 9.95
N GLY A 529 7.08 1.81 9.02
CA GLY A 529 6.23 2.96 8.76
C GLY A 529 4.83 2.57 8.28
N SER A 530 4.74 1.57 7.41
CA SER A 530 3.46 1.02 6.93
C SER A 530 2.65 0.34 8.02
N LEU A 531 3.30 -0.38 8.92
CA LEU A 531 2.66 -0.95 10.11
C LEU A 531 2.11 0.16 11.02
N LEU A 532 2.89 1.23 11.24
CA LEU A 532 2.46 2.38 12.03
C LEU A 532 1.25 3.09 11.41
N MET A 533 1.21 3.17 10.08
CA MET A 533 0.05 3.63 9.32
C MET A 533 -1.20 2.80 9.58
N ALA A 534 -1.09 1.48 9.49
CA ALA A 534 -2.18 0.56 9.75
C ALA A 534 -2.67 0.63 11.21
N ILE A 535 -1.76 0.76 12.18
CA ILE A 535 -2.09 1.00 13.60
C ILE A 535 -2.90 2.29 13.75
N GLY A 536 -2.49 3.37 13.06
CA GLY A 536 -3.27 4.62 13.00
C GLY A 536 -4.69 4.38 12.50
N GLY A 537 -4.86 3.58 11.43
CA GLY A 537 -6.16 3.15 10.93
C GLY A 537 -7.00 2.39 11.97
N ALA A 538 -6.41 1.41 12.64
CA ALA A 538 -7.08 0.64 13.70
C ALA A 538 -7.53 1.53 14.87
N ILE A 539 -6.68 2.47 15.32
CA ILE A 539 -7.03 3.45 16.36
C ILE A 539 -8.21 4.31 15.90
N ALA A 540 -8.24 4.74 14.63
CA ALA A 540 -9.33 5.58 14.11
C ALA A 540 -10.69 4.89 14.13
N ILE A 541 -10.73 3.58 13.82
CA ILE A 541 -11.95 2.77 13.82
C ILE A 541 -12.44 2.52 15.25
N SER A 542 -11.51 2.36 16.22
CA SER A 542 -11.84 2.16 17.63
C SER A 542 -12.47 3.37 18.35
N ASP A 543 -12.61 4.50 17.66
CA ASP A 543 -13.13 5.73 18.25
C ASP A 543 -14.62 5.61 18.63
N ARG A 544 -14.95 6.07 19.84
CA ARG A 544 -16.31 6.02 20.39
C ARG A 544 -17.34 6.73 19.52
N ARG A 545 -16.93 7.71 18.70
CA ARG A 545 -17.83 8.43 17.79
C ARG A 545 -18.47 7.55 16.71
N TYR A 546 -17.87 6.39 16.40
CA TYR A 546 -18.41 5.42 15.43
C TYR A 546 -19.19 4.29 16.09
N ARG A 547 -19.19 4.21 17.43
CA ARG A 547 -20.10 3.32 18.14
C ARG A 547 -21.51 3.90 18.01
N PHE A 548 -22.34 3.28 17.18
CA PHE A 548 -23.77 3.54 17.19
C PHE A 548 -24.27 3.25 18.61
N ARG A 549 -24.53 4.31 19.40
CA ARG A 549 -25.29 4.16 20.63
C ARG A 549 -26.67 3.71 20.19
N GLY A 550 -26.99 2.44 20.42
CA GLY A 550 -28.38 2.02 20.51
C GLY A 550 -29.03 2.93 21.54
N LYS A 551 -29.79 3.92 21.08
CA LYS A 551 -30.62 4.69 21.99
C LYS A 551 -31.54 3.68 22.66
N ALA A 552 -31.52 3.70 23.98
CA ALA A 552 -32.45 3.03 24.86
C ALA A 552 -33.88 3.12 24.31
N GLN A 553 -34.35 2.03 23.68
CA GLN A 553 -35.75 1.71 23.45
C GLN A 553 -36.32 1.05 24.71
N ALA A 554 -36.06 1.62 25.89
CA ALA A 554 -36.47 1.05 27.17
C ALA A 554 -36.91 2.14 28.16
N LYS A 555 -37.57 3.19 27.68
CA LYS A 555 -38.19 4.18 28.58
C LYS A 555 -39.58 4.67 28.21
N GLU A 556 -40.25 4.00 27.27
CA GLU A 556 -41.69 4.11 27.06
C GLU A 556 -42.21 2.70 26.74
N ALA A 557 -42.35 1.90 27.80
CA ALA A 557 -43.18 0.71 27.86
C ALA A 557 -43.76 0.66 29.27
#